data_AF-A0A2D5VN93-F1
#
_entry.id   AF-A0A2D5VN93-F1
#
_cell.length_a   1.000
_cell.length_b   1.000
_cell.length_c   1.000
_cell.angle_alpha   90.00
_cell.angle_beta   90.00
_cell.angle_gamma   90.00
#
_symmetry.space_group_name_H-M   'P 1'
#
loop_
_entity.id
_entity.type
_entity.pdbx_description
1 polymer ?
#
loop_
_entity_poly.entity_id
_entity_poly.type
_entity_poly.pdbx_seq_one_letter_code
_entity_poly.pdbx_strand_id
1 'polypeptide(L)'
;MSTELAVKALNQYRRRDIFPYLALRYYVESSVGRQNRWIRDICTRLTTQNESLGYLRMYHFKDISEDKFIHRDIYVPAPSEALAEVALITELSKHEIFTPKPYVYSYRLSSDKEKSGVFKPYFDGFRERQKSISDSCWKTENGVVLYTDIKKFYPSITSADALETWQEACQQSELSGDYERLGFRLLENHMKVSEHDGTAKGLLTGPMFSHLIANLLLDRIDQEMNKISNGNYWRYVDDVVFVGTTEQVSLWREKLAGRFDELNLVLHDGDKDFQVSCEEWLEGEFDFDNSIGSEWASLISDVKRFLLANPSKKDALQQSFQKNNIRIPVVDYSDAVRDSNYLKRFQDWIRKYKWATKSVKSITINGLLTQARNCEASFSLRLADLLIEDSASSPYTKKRTTPKLRYLSGRLLYLSSRKNLARLGAILIDRPDMYLVAKTMEAVASREFTDVLSMGVNATHSAAQLVRAEGNEPVRIDNNLVLCPVAEQSLAVLEINGVQHNYGTIKTELMQLASATDMKDLMKSKNGFVREFACLHGLSEARHQSLLDSGFDRDEELAMDVLNQLQRSSHC
;
A
#
# COMPACT_ATOMS: atom_id res chain seq x y z
N MET A 1 -11.86 22.20 -14.02
CA MET A 1 -11.71 22.28 -12.56
C MET A 1 -10.57 21.37 -12.15
N SER A 2 -9.77 21.77 -11.17
CA SER A 2 -8.56 21.08 -10.70
C SER A 2 -8.96 20.06 -9.62
N THR A 3 -8.61 18.79 -9.82
CA THR A 3 -9.04 17.61 -9.03
C THR A 3 -7.86 16.74 -8.56
N GLU A 4 -6.64 17.24 -8.71
CA GLU A 4 -5.39 16.52 -8.47
C GLU A 4 -5.33 15.96 -7.04
N LEU A 5 -5.79 16.71 -6.03
CA LEU A 5 -5.78 16.26 -4.63
C LEU A 5 -6.74 15.07 -4.40
N ALA A 6 -7.92 15.10 -5.01
CA ALA A 6 -8.88 14.00 -4.93
C ALA A 6 -8.31 12.72 -5.57
N VAL A 7 -7.71 12.84 -6.76
CA VAL A 7 -7.11 11.69 -7.45
C VAL A 7 -5.87 11.17 -6.70
N LYS A 8 -5.02 12.05 -6.16
CA LYS A 8 -3.90 11.65 -5.30
C LYS A 8 -4.38 10.86 -4.09
N ALA A 9 -5.41 11.34 -3.40
CA ALA A 9 -5.97 10.66 -2.23
C ALA A 9 -6.51 9.27 -2.61
N LEU A 10 -7.32 9.19 -3.67
CA LEU A 10 -7.85 7.91 -4.15
C LEU A 10 -6.75 6.94 -4.52
N ASN A 11 -5.75 7.34 -5.31
CA ASN A 11 -4.63 6.48 -5.67
C ASN A 11 -3.81 6.02 -4.44
N GLN A 12 -3.63 6.90 -3.46
CA GLN A 12 -2.91 6.56 -2.23
C GLN A 12 -3.63 5.48 -1.43
N TYR A 13 -4.96 5.61 -1.26
CA TYR A 13 -5.77 4.72 -0.43
C TYR A 13 -6.25 3.47 -1.18
N ARG A 14 -6.46 3.54 -2.50
CA ARG A 14 -6.86 2.38 -3.32
C ARG A 14 -5.80 1.28 -3.31
N ARG A 15 -4.53 1.66 -3.27
CA ARG A 15 -3.42 0.69 -3.12
C ARG A 15 -3.23 0.19 -1.69
N ARG A 16 -4.06 0.61 -0.74
CA ARG A 16 -3.75 0.51 0.68
C ARG A 16 -4.82 -0.23 1.45
N ASP A 17 -5.99 0.38 1.56
CA ASP A 17 -7.04 -0.02 2.48
C ASP A 17 -8.41 0.28 1.85
N ILE A 18 -9.31 -0.72 1.85
CA ILE A 18 -10.60 -0.62 1.17
C ILE A 18 -11.56 0.38 1.83
N PHE A 19 -11.56 0.46 3.16
CA PHE A 19 -12.44 1.34 3.93
C PHE A 19 -12.22 2.83 3.62
N PRO A 20 -11.01 3.40 3.79
CA PRO A 20 -10.77 4.81 3.47
C PRO A 20 -10.92 5.07 1.97
N TYR A 21 -10.54 4.13 1.09
CA TYR A 21 -10.77 4.28 -0.34
C TYR A 21 -12.27 4.45 -0.66
N LEU A 22 -13.11 3.57 -0.11
CA LEU A 22 -14.54 3.60 -0.37
C LEU A 22 -15.19 4.86 0.22
N ALA A 23 -14.85 5.23 1.45
CA ALA A 23 -15.33 6.45 2.07
C ALA A 23 -14.93 7.71 1.25
N LEU A 24 -13.70 7.74 0.73
CA LEU A 24 -13.24 8.80 -0.19
C LEU A 24 -14.04 8.81 -1.49
N ARG A 25 -14.37 7.63 -2.06
CA ARG A 25 -15.18 7.52 -3.27
C ARG A 25 -16.58 8.12 -3.08
N TYR A 26 -17.21 7.92 -1.92
CA TYR A 26 -18.46 8.63 -1.58
C TYR A 26 -18.25 10.14 -1.46
N TYR A 27 -17.17 10.58 -0.81
CA TYR A 27 -16.89 12.01 -0.61
C TYR A 27 -16.74 12.77 -1.93
N VAL A 28 -15.87 12.26 -2.80
CA VAL A 28 -15.44 12.94 -4.03
C VAL A 28 -16.41 12.75 -5.19
N GLU A 29 -17.44 11.91 -5.03
CA GLU A 29 -18.52 11.80 -6.00
C GLU A 29 -19.27 13.13 -6.17
N SER A 30 -19.38 13.93 -5.10
CA SER A 30 -19.92 15.29 -5.22
C SER A 30 -19.04 16.17 -6.12
N SER A 31 -19.65 16.95 -7.01
CA SER A 31 -18.92 17.83 -7.94
C SER A 31 -18.13 18.94 -7.23
N VAL A 32 -18.54 19.28 -6.00
CA VAL A 32 -17.88 20.25 -5.14
C VAL A 32 -16.75 19.59 -4.34
N GLY A 33 -17.01 18.42 -3.73
CA GLY A 33 -16.05 17.73 -2.86
C GLY A 33 -14.77 17.28 -3.57
N ARG A 34 -14.82 17.06 -4.89
CA ARG A 34 -13.63 16.72 -5.69
C ARG A 34 -12.72 17.90 -6.05
N GLN A 35 -13.13 19.14 -5.78
CA GLN A 35 -12.35 20.31 -6.18
C GLN A 35 -11.19 20.56 -5.22
N ASN A 36 -10.00 20.85 -5.75
CA ASN A 36 -8.83 21.16 -4.92
C ASN A 36 -9.08 22.30 -3.92
N ARG A 37 -9.88 23.31 -4.29
CA ARG A 37 -10.27 24.40 -3.39
C ARG A 37 -11.10 23.91 -2.21
N TRP A 38 -12.10 23.05 -2.46
CA TRP A 38 -12.90 22.46 -1.39
C TRP A 38 -12.02 21.68 -0.42
N ILE A 39 -11.12 20.87 -0.95
CA ILE A 39 -10.20 20.07 -0.14
C ILE A 39 -9.29 20.97 0.71
N ARG A 40 -8.72 22.02 0.13
CA ARG A 40 -7.81 22.96 0.84
C ARG A 40 -8.51 23.85 1.85
N ASP A 41 -9.75 24.26 1.60
CA ASP A 41 -10.45 25.25 2.43
C ASP A 41 -11.38 24.58 3.46
N ILE A 42 -12.04 23.48 3.08
CA ILE A 42 -13.08 22.83 3.87
C ILE A 42 -12.55 21.62 4.61
N CYS A 43 -11.91 20.66 3.93
CA CYS A 43 -11.44 19.43 4.60
C CYS A 43 -10.37 19.74 5.65
N THR A 44 -9.42 20.63 5.34
CA THR A 44 -8.41 21.09 6.31
C THR A 44 -9.07 21.71 7.54
N ARG A 45 -10.03 22.63 7.35
CA ARG A 45 -10.72 23.30 8.44
C ARG A 45 -11.57 22.34 9.27
N LEU A 46 -12.29 21.41 8.62
CA LEU A 46 -13.04 20.37 9.31
C LEU A 46 -12.10 19.56 10.20
N THR A 47 -10.99 19.06 9.67
CA THR A 47 -10.00 18.30 10.44
C THR A 47 -9.38 19.13 11.58
N THR A 48 -9.10 20.42 11.35
CA THR A 48 -8.56 21.31 12.39
C THR A 48 -9.55 21.55 13.54
N GLN A 49 -10.85 21.67 13.24
CA GLN A 49 -11.88 22.07 14.20
C GLN A 49 -12.68 20.91 14.81
N ASN A 50 -12.66 19.74 14.18
CA ASN A 50 -13.48 18.61 14.58
C ASN A 50 -13.00 18.02 15.92
N GLU A 51 -13.93 17.79 16.84
CA GLU A 51 -13.64 17.21 18.15
C GLU A 51 -13.60 15.67 18.12
N SER A 52 -14.23 15.03 17.12
CA SER A 52 -14.20 13.57 17.00
C SER A 52 -12.93 13.08 16.33
N LEU A 53 -12.43 11.94 16.79
CA LEU A 53 -11.29 11.25 16.17
C LEU A 53 -11.75 10.49 14.91
N GLY A 54 -11.32 10.95 13.74
CA GLY A 54 -11.61 10.34 12.45
C GLY A 54 -10.63 9.23 12.07
N TYR A 55 -10.37 8.25 12.94
CA TYR A 55 -9.51 7.11 12.63
C TYR A 55 -10.18 5.79 12.98
N LEU A 56 -10.02 4.79 12.12
CA LEU A 56 -10.42 3.41 12.35
C LEU A 56 -9.18 2.54 12.50
N ARG A 57 -9.07 1.81 13.62
CA ARG A 57 -8.03 0.80 13.84
C ARG A 57 -8.36 -0.46 13.07
N MET A 58 -7.40 -0.98 12.31
CA MET A 58 -7.51 -2.18 11.49
C MET A 58 -6.40 -3.17 11.84
N TYR A 59 -6.71 -4.46 11.78
CA TYR A 59 -5.75 -5.52 12.07
C TYR A 59 -5.23 -6.15 10.77
N HIS A 60 -3.94 -5.94 10.49
CA HIS A 60 -3.26 -6.54 9.35
C HIS A 60 -2.43 -7.74 9.79
N PHE A 61 -2.46 -8.81 9.00
CA PHE A 61 -1.57 -9.96 9.19
C PHE A 61 -0.12 -9.50 9.16
N LYS A 62 0.63 -9.85 10.22
CA LYS A 62 2.07 -9.60 10.32
C LYS A 62 2.86 -10.89 10.19
N ASP A 63 2.53 -11.88 11.01
CA ASP A 63 3.29 -13.13 11.11
C ASP A 63 2.46 -14.24 11.79
N ILE A 64 3.03 -15.44 11.88
CA ILE A 64 2.50 -16.55 12.67
C ILE A 64 3.49 -16.92 13.78
N SER A 65 2.99 -17.17 14.98
CA SER A 65 3.80 -17.64 16.12
C SER A 65 2.98 -18.59 16.96
N GLU A 66 3.52 -19.77 17.27
CA GLU A 66 2.84 -20.80 18.06
C GLU A 66 1.41 -21.09 17.54
N ASP A 67 1.28 -21.23 16.22
CA ASP A 67 0.01 -21.44 15.50
C ASP A 67 -1.04 -20.33 15.67
N LYS A 68 -0.64 -19.15 16.15
CA LYS A 68 -1.49 -17.96 16.27
C LYS A 68 -1.06 -16.88 15.30
N PHE A 69 -2.05 -16.24 14.69
CA PHE A 69 -1.79 -15.06 13.86
C PHE A 69 -1.42 -13.87 14.73
N ILE A 70 -0.29 -13.24 14.40
CA ILE A 70 0.14 -11.97 14.94
C ILE A 70 -0.34 -10.87 14.00
N HIS A 71 -1.00 -9.86 14.57
CA HIS A 71 -1.49 -8.70 13.83
C HIS A 71 -0.66 -7.46 14.11
N ARG A 72 -0.67 -6.55 13.15
CA ARG A 72 -0.22 -5.16 13.31
C ARG A 72 -1.43 -4.24 13.27
N ASP A 73 -1.46 -3.30 14.20
CA ASP A 73 -2.43 -2.20 14.19
C ASP A 73 -2.09 -1.22 13.07
N ILE A 74 -3.05 -1.00 12.17
CA ILE A 74 -3.01 0.00 11.12
C ILE A 74 -4.18 0.95 11.32
N TYR A 75 -3.90 2.24 11.37
CA TYR A 75 -4.92 3.27 11.53
C TYR A 75 -5.23 3.89 10.18
N VAL A 76 -6.51 3.89 9.81
CA VAL A 76 -6.99 4.50 8.58
C VAL A 76 -7.82 5.75 8.88
N PRO A 77 -7.51 6.89 8.23
CA PRO A 77 -8.26 8.11 8.44
C PRO A 77 -9.63 8.08 7.76
N ALA A 78 -10.57 8.83 8.33
CA ALA A 78 -11.83 9.17 7.71
C ALA A 78 -11.58 10.09 6.51
N PRO A 79 -12.54 10.24 5.58
CA PRO A 79 -12.27 10.89 4.31
C PRO A 79 -11.88 12.38 4.43
N SER A 80 -12.38 13.12 5.44
CA SER A 80 -11.93 14.50 5.68
C SER A 80 -10.45 14.56 6.11
N GLU A 81 -10.04 13.74 7.09
CA GLU A 81 -8.65 13.61 7.53
C GLU A 81 -7.75 13.15 6.38
N ALA A 82 -8.18 12.16 5.59
CA ALA A 82 -7.43 11.66 4.45
C ALA A 82 -7.17 12.76 3.39
N LEU A 83 -8.18 13.56 3.06
CA LEU A 83 -8.06 14.67 2.12
C LEU A 83 -7.24 15.83 2.69
N ALA A 84 -7.36 16.10 3.99
CA ALA A 84 -6.57 17.11 4.68
C ALA A 84 -5.08 16.73 4.74
N GLU A 85 -4.75 15.47 5.03
CA GLU A 85 -3.37 14.96 4.96
C GLU A 85 -2.79 15.11 3.56
N VAL A 86 -3.55 14.79 2.51
CA VAL A 86 -3.10 14.95 1.12
C VAL A 86 -2.88 16.42 0.77
N ALA A 87 -3.76 17.32 1.22
CA ALA A 87 -3.59 18.76 1.05
C ALA A 87 -2.31 19.26 1.74
N LEU A 88 -2.11 18.86 3.00
CA LEU A 88 -0.93 19.20 3.80
C LEU A 88 0.34 18.72 3.10
N ILE A 89 0.48 17.42 2.84
CA ILE A 89 1.70 16.85 2.25
C ILE A 89 2.00 17.44 0.86
N THR A 90 0.96 17.74 0.08
CA THR A 90 1.15 18.41 -1.21
C THR A 90 1.67 19.84 -1.04
N GLU A 91 1.24 20.57 0.00
CA GLU A 91 1.84 21.87 0.32
C GLU A 91 3.29 21.71 0.77
N LEU A 92 3.58 20.75 1.65
CA LEU A 92 4.93 20.49 2.16
C LEU A 92 5.93 20.17 1.06
N SER A 93 5.50 19.52 -0.03
CA SER A 93 6.35 19.24 -1.20
C SER A 93 6.96 20.47 -1.89
N LYS A 94 6.48 21.67 -1.56
CA LYS A 94 7.00 22.94 -2.10
C LYS A 94 8.14 23.53 -1.27
N HIS A 95 8.40 23.02 -0.07
CA HIS A 95 9.42 23.55 0.82
C HIS A 95 10.57 22.54 0.97
N GLU A 96 11.81 23.04 0.88
CA GLU A 96 13.01 22.20 0.87
C GLU A 96 13.20 21.42 2.19
N ILE A 97 12.81 22.01 3.32
CA ILE A 97 12.94 21.37 4.65
C ILE A 97 12.20 20.02 4.74
N PHE A 98 11.11 19.84 3.99
CA PHE A 98 10.35 18.58 3.98
C PHE A 98 10.82 17.59 2.90
N THR A 99 11.83 17.96 2.11
CA THR A 99 12.37 17.09 1.06
C THR A 99 13.41 16.14 1.66
N PRO A 100 13.22 14.80 1.54
CA PRO A 100 14.21 13.85 2.03
C PRO A 100 15.58 14.05 1.37
N LYS A 101 16.65 13.89 2.15
CA LYS A 101 18.03 14.01 1.66
C LYS A 101 18.37 12.90 0.65
N PRO A 102 19.42 13.07 -0.18
CA PRO A 102 19.76 12.10 -1.23
C PRO A 102 20.02 10.67 -0.76
N TYR A 103 20.50 10.49 0.48
CA TYR A 103 20.73 9.19 1.12
C TYR A 103 19.48 8.59 1.80
N VAL A 104 18.32 9.25 1.69
CA VAL A 104 17.02 8.75 2.13
C VAL A 104 16.18 8.41 0.90
N TYR A 105 15.82 7.13 0.78
CA TYR A 105 15.23 6.57 -0.45
C TYR A 105 13.74 6.26 -0.34
N SER A 106 13.15 6.45 0.84
CA SER A 106 11.74 6.18 1.13
C SER A 106 10.90 7.46 1.23
N TYR A 107 9.61 7.35 0.92
CA TYR A 107 8.60 8.41 1.11
C TYR A 107 9.00 9.78 0.53
N ARG A 108 9.68 9.76 -0.63
CA ARG A 108 10.01 10.99 -1.36
C ARG A 108 8.73 11.64 -1.88
N LEU A 109 8.58 12.94 -1.63
CA LEU A 109 7.37 13.67 -1.97
C LEU A 109 7.16 13.72 -3.49
N SER A 110 5.93 13.46 -3.91
CA SER A 110 5.47 13.69 -5.29
C SER A 110 5.24 15.18 -5.52
N SER A 111 5.33 15.61 -6.78
CA SER A 111 5.04 17.02 -7.11
C SER A 111 3.54 17.34 -7.00
N ASP A 112 3.22 18.64 -6.91
CA ASP A 112 1.85 19.16 -6.86
C ASP A 112 0.98 18.76 -8.07
N LYS A 113 1.61 18.54 -9.22
CA LYS A 113 0.96 18.15 -10.49
C LYS A 113 0.81 16.64 -10.67
N GLU A 114 1.55 15.84 -9.93
CA GLU A 114 1.54 14.38 -10.08
C GLU A 114 0.29 13.77 -9.45
N LYS A 115 -0.37 12.80 -10.09
CA LYS A 115 -1.62 12.21 -9.58
C LYS A 115 -1.46 10.81 -8.97
N SER A 116 -0.27 10.22 -9.04
CA SER A 116 0.03 8.83 -8.65
C SER A 116 -0.08 8.54 -7.13
N GLY A 117 -0.11 9.60 -6.31
CA GLY A 117 -0.13 9.56 -4.85
C GLY A 117 0.50 10.83 -4.25
N VAL A 118 0.71 10.83 -2.93
CA VAL A 118 1.47 11.91 -2.25
C VAL A 118 2.97 11.64 -2.21
N PHE A 119 3.37 10.37 -2.30
CA PHE A 119 4.75 9.94 -2.43
C PHE A 119 5.02 9.40 -3.83
N LYS A 120 6.27 9.53 -4.29
CA LYS A 120 6.76 8.87 -5.51
C LYS A 120 6.62 7.34 -5.38
N PRO A 121 6.54 6.60 -6.50
CA PRO A 121 6.46 5.15 -6.46
C PRO A 121 7.56 4.54 -5.60
N TYR A 122 7.12 3.73 -4.63
CA TYR A 122 7.97 3.16 -3.58
C TYR A 122 9.21 2.43 -4.14
N PHE A 123 9.02 1.63 -5.19
CA PHE A 123 10.05 0.78 -5.76
C PHE A 123 11.18 1.55 -6.46
N ASP A 124 10.92 2.78 -6.92
CA ASP A 124 11.94 3.59 -7.60
C ASP A 124 13.11 3.89 -6.66
N GLY A 125 12.81 4.37 -5.46
CA GLY A 125 13.83 4.65 -4.44
C GLY A 125 14.54 3.38 -3.97
N PHE A 126 13.84 2.25 -3.91
CA PHE A 126 14.43 0.98 -3.49
C PHE A 126 15.50 0.50 -4.47
N ARG A 127 15.22 0.56 -5.78
CA ARG A 127 16.19 0.24 -6.83
C ARG A 127 17.37 1.22 -6.83
N GLU A 128 17.11 2.51 -6.69
CA GLU A 128 18.18 3.52 -6.62
C GLU A 128 19.10 3.31 -5.40
N ARG A 129 18.53 2.91 -4.25
CA ARG A 129 19.31 2.55 -3.05
C ARG A 129 20.20 1.35 -3.33
N GLN A 130 19.64 0.26 -3.86
CA GLN A 130 20.42 -0.95 -4.14
C GLN A 130 21.59 -0.64 -5.06
N LYS A 131 21.34 0.10 -6.14
CA LYS A 131 22.37 0.54 -7.08
C LYS A 131 23.44 1.38 -6.38
N SER A 132 23.05 2.36 -5.57
CA SER A 132 24.00 3.23 -4.89
C SER A 132 24.86 2.49 -3.86
N ILE A 133 24.33 1.45 -3.21
CA ILE A 133 25.09 0.59 -2.30
C ILE A 133 26.09 -0.25 -3.13
N SER A 134 25.65 -0.89 -4.22
CA SER A 134 26.54 -1.66 -5.10
C SER A 134 27.67 -0.80 -5.68
N ASP A 135 27.38 0.43 -6.11
CA ASP A 135 28.38 1.38 -6.59
C ASP A 135 29.42 1.74 -5.50
N SER A 136 29.08 1.63 -4.21
CA SER A 136 30.02 1.78 -3.09
C SER A 136 30.79 0.49 -2.79
N CYS A 137 30.14 -0.68 -2.90
CA CYS A 137 30.79 -1.97 -2.77
C CYS A 137 31.96 -2.12 -3.76
N TRP A 138 31.76 -1.71 -5.03
CA TRP A 138 32.81 -1.72 -6.05
C TRP A 138 34.02 -0.83 -5.73
N LYS A 139 33.83 0.20 -4.91
CA LYS A 139 34.89 1.16 -4.52
C LYS A 139 35.59 0.75 -3.22
N THR A 140 35.07 -0.23 -2.51
CA THR A 140 35.53 -0.63 -1.18
C THR A 140 36.15 -2.01 -1.25
N GLU A 141 37.47 -2.05 -1.50
CA GLU A 141 38.23 -3.29 -1.58
C GLU A 141 38.20 -4.05 -0.24
N ASN A 142 37.89 -5.35 -0.28
CA ASN A 142 37.69 -6.19 0.92
C ASN A 142 36.69 -5.60 1.93
N GLY A 143 35.73 -4.81 1.44
CA GLY A 143 34.70 -4.18 2.24
C GLY A 143 33.58 -5.13 2.66
N VAL A 144 32.74 -4.62 3.54
CA VAL A 144 31.56 -5.28 4.06
C VAL A 144 30.36 -4.35 4.00
N VAL A 145 29.19 -4.93 3.83
CA VAL A 145 27.91 -4.24 3.93
C VAL A 145 27.27 -4.64 5.25
N LEU A 146 27.02 -3.65 6.10
CA LEU A 146 26.22 -3.83 7.32
C LEU A 146 24.80 -3.36 7.02
N TYR A 147 23.83 -4.23 7.29
CA TYR A 147 22.41 -3.93 7.22
C TYR A 147 21.80 -4.03 8.62
N THR A 148 21.00 -3.04 9.00
CA THR A 148 20.29 -3.00 10.28
C THR A 148 18.88 -2.39 10.12
N ASP A 149 18.01 -2.61 11.09
CA ASP A 149 16.58 -2.24 11.08
C ASP A 149 16.17 -1.58 12.41
N ILE A 150 15.16 -0.71 12.43
CA ILE A 150 14.62 -0.10 13.65
C ILE A 150 13.41 -0.88 14.15
N LYS A 151 13.50 -1.42 15.37
CA LYS A 151 12.43 -2.22 15.97
C LYS A 151 11.18 -1.39 16.23
N LYS A 152 10.06 -1.82 15.64
CA LYS A 152 8.73 -1.20 15.82
C LYS A 152 8.79 0.32 15.58
N PHE A 153 9.41 0.75 14.48
CA PHE A 153 9.74 2.15 14.25
C PHE A 153 8.60 3.15 14.54
N TYR A 154 7.48 3.10 13.81
CA TYR A 154 6.37 4.04 14.04
C TYR A 154 5.81 3.97 15.46
N PRO A 155 5.47 2.79 16.02
CA PRO A 155 5.02 2.70 17.41
C PRO A 155 6.06 3.14 18.45
N SER A 156 7.34 3.27 18.13
CA SER A 156 8.37 3.70 19.08
C SER A 156 8.50 5.23 19.17
N ILE A 157 8.01 5.98 18.18
CA ILE A 157 8.05 7.45 18.17
C ILE A 157 7.02 8.01 19.16
N THR A 158 7.46 8.85 20.10
CA THR A 158 6.57 9.45 21.10
C THR A 158 5.79 10.64 20.52
N SER A 159 4.69 11.01 21.17
CA SER A 159 3.92 12.20 20.77
C SER A 159 4.73 13.48 20.93
N ALA A 160 5.56 13.54 21.98
CA ALA A 160 6.44 14.67 22.24
C ALA A 160 7.45 14.84 21.09
N ASP A 161 8.17 13.77 20.72
CA ASP A 161 9.16 13.82 19.65
C ASP A 161 8.51 14.20 18.31
N ALA A 162 7.33 13.66 18.02
CA ALA A 162 6.59 13.97 16.79
C ALA A 162 6.16 15.45 16.73
N LEU A 163 5.67 16.01 17.85
CA LEU A 163 5.24 17.41 17.94
C LEU A 163 6.43 18.37 17.88
N GLU A 164 7.52 18.07 18.58
CA GLU A 164 8.76 18.85 18.55
C GLU A 164 9.35 18.86 17.14
N THR A 165 9.47 17.70 16.51
CA THR A 165 9.91 17.56 15.11
C THR A 165 9.08 18.42 14.17
N TRP A 166 7.74 18.40 14.32
CA TRP A 166 6.86 19.22 13.50
C TRP A 166 7.07 20.71 13.73
N GLN A 167 7.19 21.12 15.00
CA GLN A 167 7.42 22.51 15.39
C GLN A 167 8.74 23.04 14.81
N GLU A 168 9.84 22.30 14.95
CA GLU A 168 11.15 22.68 14.42
C GLU A 168 11.12 22.83 12.90
N ALA A 169 10.49 21.88 12.19
CA ALA A 169 10.36 21.94 10.74
C ALA A 169 9.51 23.14 10.29
N CYS A 170 8.43 23.47 11.02
CA CYS A 170 7.61 24.66 10.74
C CYS A 170 8.41 25.94 10.92
N GLN A 171 9.20 26.07 12.00
CA GLN A 171 10.04 27.26 12.27
C GLN A 171 11.10 27.50 11.20
N GLN A 172 11.57 26.43 10.54
CA GLN A 172 12.55 26.49 9.45
C GLN A 172 11.89 26.62 8.06
N SER A 173 10.57 26.77 8.01
CA SER A 173 9.80 26.83 6.77
C SER A 173 9.02 28.14 6.64
N GLU A 174 8.64 28.48 5.40
CA GLU A 174 7.64 29.52 5.11
C GLU A 174 6.23 28.92 4.99
N LEU A 175 5.92 27.86 5.76
CA LEU A 175 4.61 27.21 5.74
C LEU A 175 3.54 28.18 6.28
N SER A 176 2.35 28.17 5.68
CA SER A 176 1.27 29.00 6.21
C SER A 176 0.81 28.51 7.57
N GLY A 177 0.43 29.44 8.45
CA GLY A 177 -0.05 29.12 9.79
C GLY A 177 -1.29 28.22 9.80
N ASP A 178 -2.06 28.17 8.71
CA ASP A 178 -3.20 27.26 8.57
C ASP A 178 -2.73 25.80 8.46
N TYR A 179 -1.70 25.52 7.66
CA TYR A 179 -1.14 24.17 7.50
C TYR A 179 -0.28 23.76 8.69
N GLU A 180 0.42 24.69 9.34
CA GLU A 180 1.11 24.45 10.61
C GLU A 180 0.12 23.95 11.68
N ARG A 181 -0.99 24.67 11.89
CA ARG A 181 -2.05 24.28 12.83
C ARG A 181 -2.71 22.96 12.45
N LEU A 182 -2.88 22.69 11.16
CA LEU A 182 -3.39 21.40 10.69
C LEU A 182 -2.45 20.25 11.09
N GLY A 183 -1.15 20.40 10.89
CA GLY A 183 -0.16 19.39 11.28
C GLY A 183 -0.17 19.12 12.79
N PHE A 184 -0.20 20.16 13.62
CA PHE A 184 -0.35 20.00 15.07
C PHE A 184 -1.62 19.24 15.42
N ARG A 185 -2.75 19.60 14.81
CA ARG A 185 -4.02 18.92 15.07
C ARG A 185 -4.00 17.44 14.68
N LEU A 186 -3.40 17.09 13.54
CA LEU A 186 -3.28 15.69 13.13
C LEU A 186 -2.45 14.88 14.14
N LEU A 187 -1.34 15.44 14.64
CA LEU A 187 -0.51 14.79 15.65
C LEU A 187 -1.19 14.67 17.02
N GLU A 188 -1.95 15.69 17.43
CA GLU A 188 -2.81 15.60 18.63
C GLU A 188 -3.85 14.47 18.48
N ASN A 189 -4.44 14.34 17.30
CA ASN A 189 -5.39 13.26 17.03
C ASN A 189 -4.70 11.90 17.09
N HIS A 190 -3.48 11.77 16.55
CA HIS A 190 -2.68 10.54 16.66
C HIS A 190 -2.46 10.13 18.13
N MET A 191 -2.07 11.09 18.97
CA MET A 191 -1.90 10.89 20.40
C MET A 191 -3.20 10.41 21.06
N LYS A 192 -4.31 11.12 20.86
CA LYS A 192 -5.61 10.78 21.47
C LYS A 192 -6.13 9.42 21.04
N VAL A 193 -5.96 9.05 19.76
CA VAL A 193 -6.32 7.72 19.25
C VAL A 193 -5.48 6.64 19.92
N SER A 194 -4.17 6.87 20.01
CA SER A 194 -3.23 5.93 20.64
C SER A 194 -3.51 5.70 22.13
N GLU A 195 -3.89 6.76 22.85
CA GLU A 195 -4.34 6.70 24.24
C GLU A 195 -5.66 5.94 24.39
N HIS A 196 -6.65 6.25 23.54
CA HIS A 196 -7.95 5.59 23.54
C HIS A 196 -7.84 4.08 23.32
N ASP A 197 -6.95 3.67 22.41
CA ASP A 197 -6.77 2.28 22.00
C ASP A 197 -5.75 1.51 22.87
N GLY A 198 -5.26 2.14 23.96
CA GLY A 198 -4.39 1.54 24.96
C GLY A 198 -2.97 1.24 24.47
N THR A 199 -2.57 1.80 23.33
CA THR A 199 -1.20 1.61 22.79
C THR A 199 -0.20 2.62 23.39
N ALA A 200 -0.69 3.77 23.87
CA ALA A 200 0.04 4.78 24.64
C ALA A 200 1.38 5.26 24.02
N LYS A 201 1.50 5.19 22.69
CA LYS A 201 2.68 5.64 21.93
C LYS A 201 2.29 6.42 20.68
N GLY A 202 2.93 7.57 20.49
CA GLY A 202 2.28 8.75 19.95
C GLY A 202 1.99 8.82 18.46
N LEU A 203 2.83 8.21 17.62
CA LEU A 203 2.67 8.29 16.18
C LEU A 203 1.94 7.05 15.63
N LEU A 204 0.77 7.24 15.02
CA LEU A 204 0.00 6.14 14.47
C LEU A 204 0.71 5.49 13.28
N THR A 205 0.63 4.16 13.18
CA THR A 205 1.04 3.42 11.98
C THR A 205 -0.10 3.46 10.96
N GLY A 206 0.18 3.87 9.73
CA GLY A 206 -0.83 3.91 8.66
C GLY A 206 -1.03 5.30 8.03
N PRO A 207 -1.32 6.37 8.79
CA PRO A 207 -1.51 7.72 8.26
C PRO A 207 -0.32 8.19 7.41
N MET A 208 -0.60 8.91 6.33
CA MET A 208 0.45 9.34 5.39
C MET A 208 1.37 10.37 6.03
N PHE A 209 0.80 11.22 6.88
CA PHE A 209 1.56 12.22 7.61
C PHE A 209 2.57 11.61 8.58
N SER A 210 2.28 10.43 9.15
CA SER A 210 3.22 9.70 10.01
C SER A 210 4.54 9.37 9.30
N HIS A 211 4.49 9.01 8.02
CA HIS A 211 5.70 8.70 7.25
C HIS A 211 6.60 9.93 7.05
N LEU A 212 5.99 11.10 6.87
CA LEU A 212 6.73 12.36 6.74
C LEU A 212 7.38 12.75 8.07
N ILE A 213 6.63 12.69 9.17
CA ILE A 213 7.13 13.00 10.51
C ILE A 213 8.27 12.06 10.91
N ALA A 214 8.13 10.76 10.67
CA ALA A 214 9.18 9.79 10.94
C ALA A 214 10.47 10.07 10.14
N ASN A 215 10.35 10.53 8.89
CA ASN A 215 11.52 10.94 8.11
C ASN A 215 12.16 12.23 8.65
N LEU A 216 11.37 13.23 9.04
CA LEU A 216 11.88 14.47 9.62
C LEU A 216 12.62 14.23 10.94
N LEU A 217 12.06 13.38 11.81
CA LEU A 217 12.65 13.01 13.10
C LEU A 217 14.07 12.47 12.93
N LEU A 218 14.29 11.66 11.89
CA LEU A 218 15.59 11.06 11.61
C LEU A 218 16.54 11.96 10.81
N ASP A 219 16.09 13.09 10.26
CA ASP A 219 16.88 13.89 9.30
C ASP A 219 18.23 14.34 9.87
N ARG A 220 18.26 14.78 11.13
CA ARG A 220 19.50 15.17 11.81
C ARG A 220 20.45 13.97 11.98
N ILE A 221 19.93 12.82 12.38
CA ILE A 221 20.72 11.59 12.56
C ILE A 221 21.26 11.14 11.19
N ASP A 222 20.43 11.18 10.14
CA ASP A 222 20.84 10.82 8.79
C ASP A 222 21.98 11.71 8.29
N GLN A 223 21.89 13.03 8.53
CA GLN A 223 22.96 13.98 8.19
C GLN A 223 24.26 13.69 8.94
N GLU A 224 24.17 13.46 10.25
CA GLU A 224 25.33 13.12 11.09
C GLU A 224 25.98 11.81 10.63
N MET A 225 25.18 10.77 10.40
CA MET A 225 25.67 9.45 10.01
C MET A 225 26.25 9.44 8.60
N ASN A 226 25.63 10.15 7.65
CA ASN A 226 26.18 10.32 6.31
C ASN A 226 27.53 11.05 6.34
N LYS A 227 27.69 12.05 7.21
CA LYS A 227 28.97 12.76 7.39
C LYS A 227 30.03 11.86 8.02
N ILE A 228 29.68 11.12 9.07
CA ILE A 228 30.62 10.24 9.79
C ILE A 228 31.06 9.05 8.93
N SER A 229 30.19 8.55 8.04
CA SER A 229 30.51 7.47 7.11
C SER A 229 31.08 7.95 5.77
N ASN A 230 31.33 9.26 5.61
CA ASN A 230 31.83 9.87 4.37
C ASN A 230 30.98 9.49 3.14
N GLY A 231 29.66 9.55 3.28
CA GLY A 231 28.72 9.22 2.22
C GLY A 231 28.29 7.75 2.18
N ASN A 232 28.89 6.86 2.97
CA ASN A 232 28.55 5.44 2.99
C ASN A 232 27.40 5.10 3.95
N TYR A 233 26.30 5.85 3.84
CA TYR A 233 25.09 5.68 4.64
C TYR A 233 23.87 5.73 3.73
N TRP A 234 22.96 4.75 3.88
CA TRP A 234 21.71 4.69 3.11
C TRP A 234 20.54 4.28 4.00
N ARG A 235 19.50 5.11 4.05
CA ARG A 235 18.27 4.79 4.77
C ARG A 235 17.07 4.57 3.85
N TYR A 236 16.28 3.56 4.18
CA TYR A 236 14.99 3.27 3.55
C TYR A 236 13.97 2.91 4.63
N VAL A 237 13.11 3.86 5.00
CA VAL A 237 12.20 3.75 6.14
C VAL A 237 13.01 3.50 7.43
N ASP A 238 12.90 2.32 7.99
CA ASP A 238 13.57 1.77 9.17
C ASP A 238 14.87 1.01 8.82
N ASP A 239 15.05 0.60 7.56
CA ASP A 239 16.29 -0.03 7.10
C ASP A 239 17.43 0.99 7.00
N VAL A 240 18.57 0.69 7.63
CA VAL A 240 19.82 1.44 7.51
C VAL A 240 20.93 0.53 6.99
N VAL A 241 21.73 1.04 6.05
CA VAL A 241 22.90 0.33 5.50
C VAL A 241 24.16 1.19 5.58
N PHE A 242 25.27 0.54 5.90
CA PHE A 242 26.62 1.07 5.78
C PHE A 242 27.50 0.20 4.89
N VAL A 243 28.48 0.81 4.23
CA VAL A 243 29.52 0.12 3.45
C VAL A 243 30.90 0.63 3.88
N GLY A 244 31.79 -0.27 4.28
CA GLY A 244 33.13 0.08 4.78
C GLY A 244 33.94 -1.15 5.17
N THR A 245 35.00 -0.97 5.97
CA THR A 245 35.67 -2.11 6.64
C THR A 245 34.85 -2.59 7.84
N THR A 246 35.10 -3.81 8.32
CA THR A 246 34.43 -4.38 9.50
C THR A 246 34.50 -3.46 10.72
N GLU A 247 35.66 -2.85 10.97
CA GLU A 247 35.87 -1.92 12.08
C GLU A 247 35.08 -0.63 11.90
N GLN A 248 35.04 -0.10 10.67
CA GLN A 248 34.30 1.11 10.34
C GLN A 248 32.80 0.92 10.53
N VAL A 249 32.23 -0.14 9.94
CA VAL A 249 30.79 -0.37 10.03
C VAL A 249 30.35 -0.69 11.46
N SER A 250 31.17 -1.40 12.23
CA SER A 250 30.90 -1.66 13.66
C SER A 250 30.87 -0.37 14.46
N LEU A 251 31.85 0.51 14.26
CA LEU A 251 31.90 1.83 14.90
C LEU A 251 30.70 2.71 14.52
N TRP A 252 30.31 2.70 13.24
CA TRP A 252 29.16 3.49 12.78
C TRP A 252 27.84 2.93 13.33
N ARG A 253 27.70 1.61 13.43
CA ARG A 253 26.54 0.97 14.07
C ARG A 253 26.40 1.36 15.53
N GLU A 254 27.50 1.36 16.29
CA GLU A 254 27.49 1.77 17.70
C GLU A 254 27.08 3.23 17.86
N LYS A 255 27.63 4.12 17.01
CA LYS A 255 27.22 5.53 16.98
C LYS A 255 25.75 5.71 16.62
N LEU A 256 25.25 4.96 15.63
CA LEU A 256 23.85 4.98 15.25
C LEU A 256 22.96 4.55 16.42
N ALA A 257 23.33 3.45 17.10
CA ALA A 257 22.61 2.96 18.27
C ALA A 257 22.52 4.03 19.36
N GLY A 258 23.64 4.67 19.71
CA GLY A 258 23.66 5.74 20.70
C GLY A 258 22.77 6.93 20.33
N ARG A 259 22.69 7.29 19.04
CA ARG A 259 21.78 8.35 18.56
C ARG A 259 20.31 7.94 18.57
N PHE A 260 20.02 6.69 18.27
CA PHE A 260 18.66 6.16 18.35
C PHE A 260 18.19 6.03 19.80
N ASP A 261 19.08 5.69 20.73
CA ASP A 261 18.76 5.66 22.16
C ASP A 261 18.32 7.04 22.69
N GLU A 262 18.90 8.14 22.19
CA GLU A 262 18.47 9.52 22.51
C GLU A 262 17.00 9.78 22.14
N LEU A 263 16.46 9.06 21.15
CA LEU A 263 15.07 9.13 20.68
C LEU A 263 14.20 7.95 21.16
N ASN A 264 14.70 7.13 22.10
CA ASN A 264 14.05 5.87 22.53
C ASN A 264 13.78 4.88 21.38
N LEU A 265 14.55 4.96 20.31
CA LEU A 265 14.52 4.02 19.18
C LEU A 265 15.55 2.92 19.41
N VAL A 266 15.19 1.69 19.08
CA VAL A 266 16.03 0.51 19.33
C VAL A 266 16.30 -0.21 18.01
N LEU A 267 17.58 -0.46 17.72
CA LEU A 267 17.97 -1.29 16.57
C LEU A 267 17.56 -2.75 16.79
N HIS A 268 17.22 -3.44 15.71
CA HIS A 268 16.96 -4.87 15.74
C HIS A 268 18.25 -5.67 16.02
N ASP A 269 18.08 -6.89 16.53
CA ASP A 269 19.12 -7.90 16.67
C ASP A 269 18.81 -9.13 15.79
N GLY A 270 19.82 -10.01 15.59
CA GLY A 270 19.67 -11.27 14.88
C GLY A 270 19.52 -11.14 13.36
N ASP A 271 18.56 -11.85 12.77
CA ASP A 271 18.41 -11.96 11.30
C ASP A 271 18.13 -10.63 10.57
N LYS A 272 17.78 -9.57 11.30
CA LYS A 272 17.55 -8.22 10.76
C LYS A 272 18.71 -7.25 10.99
N ASP A 273 19.81 -7.75 11.53
CA ASP A 273 21.04 -7.01 11.78
C ASP A 273 22.22 -7.91 11.39
N PHE A 274 22.68 -7.79 10.15
CA PHE A 274 23.64 -8.73 9.56
C PHE A 274 24.69 -8.01 8.73
N GLN A 275 25.81 -8.70 8.54
CA GLN A 275 26.93 -8.25 7.75
C GLN A 275 27.25 -9.29 6.66
N VAL A 276 27.50 -8.81 5.45
CA VAL A 276 27.98 -9.62 4.31
C VAL A 276 29.19 -8.95 3.67
N SER A 277 29.99 -9.70 2.90
CA SER A 277 31.06 -9.09 2.11
C SER A 277 30.47 -8.22 0.99
N CYS A 278 31.25 -7.24 0.52
CA CYS A 278 30.91 -6.49 -0.70
C CYS A 278 30.68 -7.44 -1.88
N GLU A 279 31.47 -8.51 -2.00
CA GLU A 279 31.34 -9.51 -3.07
C GLU A 279 29.99 -10.25 -3.00
N GLU A 280 29.60 -10.72 -1.81
CA GLU A 280 28.30 -11.36 -1.59
C GLU A 280 27.17 -10.38 -1.91
N TRP A 281 27.28 -9.11 -1.48
CA TRP A 281 26.28 -8.08 -1.81
C TRP A 281 26.11 -7.91 -3.33
N LEU A 282 27.21 -7.87 -4.07
CA LEU A 282 27.23 -7.64 -5.51
C LEU A 282 26.57 -8.77 -6.31
N GLU A 283 26.42 -9.98 -5.77
CA GLU A 283 25.61 -11.02 -6.39
C GLU A 283 24.16 -10.55 -6.68
N GLY A 284 23.65 -9.62 -5.86
CA GLY A 284 22.30 -9.06 -5.96
C GLY A 284 22.21 -7.74 -6.72
N GLU A 285 23.29 -7.24 -7.33
CA GLU A 285 23.33 -5.92 -8.00
C GLU A 285 22.22 -5.77 -9.04
N PHE A 286 21.97 -6.81 -9.84
CA PHE A 286 21.01 -6.79 -10.94
C PHE A 286 19.65 -7.42 -10.61
N ASP A 287 19.40 -7.75 -9.34
CA ASP A 287 18.17 -8.41 -8.90
C ASP A 287 16.91 -7.61 -9.24
N PHE A 288 17.04 -6.28 -9.32
CA PHE A 288 15.95 -5.33 -9.54
C PHE A 288 16.08 -4.52 -10.85
N ASP A 289 17.13 -4.78 -11.63
CA ASP A 289 17.36 -4.18 -12.95
C ASP A 289 16.64 -4.96 -14.06
N ASN A 290 16.27 -6.21 -13.79
CA ASN A 290 15.69 -7.11 -14.77
C ASN A 290 14.26 -6.73 -15.18
N SER A 291 13.97 -7.04 -16.46
CA SER A 291 12.65 -7.01 -17.12
C SER A 291 11.59 -7.95 -16.49
N ILE A 292 11.83 -8.49 -15.29
CA ILE A 292 10.88 -9.31 -14.53
C ILE A 292 9.66 -8.44 -14.26
N GLY A 293 8.67 -8.53 -15.15
CA GLY A 293 7.49 -7.69 -15.11
C GLY A 293 7.18 -6.81 -16.28
N SER A 294 8.06 -6.68 -17.28
CA SER A 294 7.72 -5.89 -18.48
C SER A 294 6.48 -6.46 -19.18
N GLU A 295 6.39 -7.80 -19.25
CA GLU A 295 5.25 -8.55 -19.77
C GLU A 295 3.97 -8.25 -18.97
N TRP A 296 4.06 -8.23 -17.63
CA TRP A 296 2.95 -7.89 -16.74
C TRP A 296 2.52 -6.43 -16.88
N ALA A 297 3.47 -5.50 -16.86
CA ALA A 297 3.20 -4.08 -17.02
C ALA A 297 2.55 -3.78 -18.37
N SER A 298 3.01 -4.46 -19.43
CA SER A 298 2.39 -4.41 -20.76
C SER A 298 0.95 -4.92 -20.73
N LEU A 299 0.71 -6.10 -20.14
CA LEU A 299 -0.63 -6.68 -20.01
C LEU A 299 -1.59 -5.73 -19.28
N ILE A 300 -1.22 -5.23 -18.10
CA ILE A 300 -2.08 -4.33 -17.30
C ILE A 300 -2.33 -3.00 -18.03
N SER A 301 -1.30 -2.44 -18.66
CA SER A 301 -1.42 -1.25 -19.49
C SER A 301 -2.41 -1.48 -20.65
N ASP A 302 -2.31 -2.61 -21.34
CA ASP A 302 -3.16 -2.94 -22.48
C ASP A 302 -4.61 -3.24 -22.05
N VAL A 303 -4.83 -3.88 -20.90
CA VAL A 303 -6.17 -4.04 -20.29
C VAL A 303 -6.81 -2.68 -20.04
N LYS A 304 -6.09 -1.74 -19.41
CA LYS A 304 -6.60 -0.39 -19.14
C LYS A 304 -6.89 0.37 -20.43
N ARG A 305 -5.98 0.31 -21.41
CA ARG A 305 -6.18 0.94 -22.74
C ARG A 305 -7.39 0.34 -23.47
N PHE A 306 -7.58 -0.97 -23.40
CA PHE A 306 -8.74 -1.65 -23.99
C PHE A 306 -10.05 -1.14 -23.37
N LEU A 307 -10.13 -1.06 -22.04
CA LEU A 307 -11.33 -0.62 -21.32
C LEU A 307 -11.66 0.85 -21.58
N LEU A 308 -10.66 1.72 -21.64
CA LEU A 308 -10.85 3.14 -22.02
C LEU A 308 -11.32 3.29 -23.47
N ALA A 309 -10.84 2.45 -24.39
CA ALA A 309 -11.19 2.51 -25.80
C ALA A 309 -12.51 1.79 -26.15
N ASN A 310 -12.89 0.78 -25.37
CA ASN A 310 -14.08 -0.04 -25.60
C ASN A 310 -14.89 -0.25 -24.30
N PRO A 311 -15.43 0.81 -23.65
CA PRO A 311 -16.16 0.65 -22.38
C PRO A 311 -17.33 -0.34 -22.47
N SER A 312 -18.05 -0.37 -23.60
CA SER A 312 -19.15 -1.30 -23.85
C SER A 312 -18.75 -2.78 -23.97
N LYS A 313 -17.45 -3.09 -24.07
CA LYS A 313 -16.93 -4.47 -24.11
C LYS A 313 -16.41 -4.95 -22.75
N LYS A 314 -16.61 -4.18 -21.68
CA LYS A 314 -16.23 -4.54 -20.30
C LYS A 314 -16.71 -5.95 -19.93
N ASP A 315 -18.02 -6.19 -20.04
CA ASP A 315 -18.62 -7.47 -19.62
C ASP A 315 -18.12 -8.65 -20.47
N ALA A 316 -17.91 -8.43 -21.77
CA ALA A 316 -17.33 -9.44 -22.64
C ALA A 316 -15.89 -9.80 -22.23
N LEU A 317 -15.07 -8.81 -21.86
CA LEU A 317 -13.72 -9.05 -21.34
C LEU A 317 -13.76 -9.80 -20.01
N GLN A 318 -14.61 -9.36 -19.07
CA GLN A 318 -14.78 -10.01 -17.76
C GLN A 318 -15.17 -11.49 -17.91
N GLN A 319 -16.15 -11.79 -18.76
CA GLN A 319 -16.57 -13.17 -19.04
C GLN A 319 -15.45 -13.99 -19.70
N SER A 320 -14.69 -13.40 -20.62
CA SER A 320 -13.54 -14.06 -21.24
C SER A 320 -12.43 -14.36 -20.24
N PHE A 321 -12.14 -13.44 -19.31
CA PHE A 321 -11.17 -13.65 -18.23
C PHE A 321 -11.62 -14.76 -17.28
N GLN A 322 -12.87 -14.72 -16.81
CA GLN A 322 -13.46 -15.77 -15.96
C GLN A 322 -13.38 -17.15 -16.58
N LYS A 323 -13.77 -17.31 -17.86
CA LYS A 323 -13.68 -18.59 -18.59
C LYS A 323 -12.26 -19.13 -18.71
N ASN A 324 -11.24 -18.28 -18.54
CA ASN A 324 -9.83 -18.65 -18.63
C ASN A 324 -9.11 -18.62 -17.27
N ASN A 325 -9.84 -18.56 -16.14
CA ASN A 325 -9.27 -18.47 -14.79
C ASN A 325 -8.38 -17.22 -14.55
N ILE A 326 -8.61 -16.16 -15.30
CA ILE A 326 -7.91 -14.88 -15.13
C ILE A 326 -8.73 -14.01 -14.18
N ARG A 327 -8.11 -13.54 -13.10
CA ARG A 327 -8.75 -12.77 -12.01
C ARG A 327 -8.37 -11.29 -12.04
N ILE A 328 -7.83 -10.79 -13.16
CA ILE A 328 -7.52 -9.36 -13.32
C ILE A 328 -8.85 -8.57 -13.22
N PRO A 329 -8.98 -7.62 -12.29
CA PRO A 329 -10.18 -6.82 -12.13
C PRO A 329 -10.49 -6.02 -13.40
N VAL A 330 -11.76 -6.06 -13.84
CA VAL A 330 -12.23 -5.31 -15.00
C VAL A 330 -13.07 -4.12 -14.53
N VAL A 331 -12.49 -2.93 -14.62
CA VAL A 331 -13.10 -1.67 -14.13
C VAL A 331 -13.90 -0.97 -15.23
N ASP A 332 -15.04 -0.39 -14.85
CA ASP A 332 -15.85 0.47 -15.72
C ASP A 332 -15.32 1.91 -15.71
N TYR A 333 -14.87 2.38 -16.87
CA TYR A 333 -14.46 3.76 -17.05
C TYR A 333 -15.52 4.61 -17.76
N SER A 334 -16.73 4.09 -18.00
CA SER A 334 -17.78 4.77 -18.79
C SER A 334 -18.07 6.18 -18.28
N ASP A 335 -18.19 6.37 -16.97
CA ASP A 335 -18.48 7.68 -16.38
C ASP A 335 -17.26 8.61 -16.34
N ALA A 336 -16.07 8.07 -16.08
CA ALA A 336 -14.82 8.83 -16.19
C ALA A 336 -14.55 9.34 -17.63
N VAL A 337 -15.04 8.61 -18.64
CA VAL A 337 -14.87 8.94 -20.07
C VAL A 337 -15.94 9.92 -20.57
N ARG A 338 -17.13 9.96 -19.95
CA ARG A 338 -18.26 10.83 -20.32
C ARG A 338 -18.04 12.31 -20.03
N ASP A 339 -17.04 12.68 -19.23
CA ASP A 339 -16.67 14.09 -19.05
C ASP A 339 -16.19 14.69 -20.38
N SER A 340 -16.94 15.64 -20.92
CA SER A 340 -16.86 16.15 -22.31
C SER A 340 -15.46 16.64 -22.74
N ASN A 341 -14.62 17.03 -21.77
CA ASN A 341 -13.23 17.42 -22.02
C ASN A 341 -12.28 16.24 -22.26
N TYR A 342 -12.58 15.05 -21.73
CA TYR A 342 -11.74 13.88 -21.85
C TYR A 342 -11.93 13.15 -23.18
N LEU A 343 -13.18 12.89 -23.57
CA LEU A 343 -13.48 12.21 -24.84
C LEU A 343 -12.84 12.99 -26.00
N LYS A 344 -12.87 14.32 -25.92
CA LYS A 344 -12.13 15.23 -26.81
C LYS A 344 -10.61 15.04 -26.71
N ARG A 345 -9.99 15.07 -25.51
CA ARG A 345 -8.53 14.89 -25.33
C ARG A 345 -8.00 13.49 -25.70
N PHE A 346 -8.75 12.43 -25.45
CA PHE A 346 -8.40 11.05 -25.81
C PHE A 346 -8.54 10.84 -27.32
N GLN A 347 -9.63 11.34 -27.91
CA GLN A 347 -9.75 11.42 -29.36
C GLN A 347 -8.65 12.30 -29.95
N ASP A 348 -8.27 13.40 -29.32
CA ASP A 348 -7.18 14.28 -29.76
C ASP A 348 -5.83 13.58 -29.65
N TRP A 349 -5.56 12.79 -28.60
CA TRP A 349 -4.33 11.99 -28.48
C TRP A 349 -4.27 10.87 -29.53
N ILE A 350 -5.36 10.12 -29.69
CA ILE A 350 -5.50 9.10 -30.74
C ILE A 350 -5.33 9.74 -32.13
N ARG A 351 -5.99 10.87 -32.40
CA ARG A 351 -5.90 11.61 -33.67
C ARG A 351 -4.52 12.23 -33.90
N LYS A 352 -3.87 12.73 -32.85
CA LYS A 352 -2.53 13.36 -32.91
C LYS A 352 -1.44 12.33 -33.18
N TYR A 353 -1.61 11.08 -32.74
CA TYR A 353 -0.60 10.03 -32.89
C TYR A 353 -1.15 8.82 -33.64
N LYS A 354 -0.88 8.75 -34.96
CA LYS A 354 -1.29 7.61 -35.83
C LYS A 354 -0.83 6.25 -35.30
N TRP A 355 0.32 6.18 -34.63
CA TRP A 355 0.84 4.96 -34.00
C TRP A 355 0.00 4.52 -32.79
N ALA A 356 -0.51 5.47 -32.00
CA ALA A 356 -1.38 5.20 -30.86
C ALA A 356 -2.74 4.65 -31.32
N THR A 357 -3.29 5.20 -32.41
CA THR A 357 -4.51 4.65 -33.03
C THR A 357 -4.31 3.20 -33.48
N LYS A 358 -3.18 2.89 -34.14
CA LYS A 358 -2.88 1.55 -34.63
C LYS A 358 -2.65 0.57 -33.47
N SER A 359 -1.91 0.98 -32.44
CA SER A 359 -1.62 0.18 -31.25
C SER A 359 -2.89 -0.13 -30.44
N VAL A 360 -3.75 0.86 -30.16
CA VAL A 360 -4.99 0.64 -29.40
C VAL A 360 -6.00 -0.20 -30.18
N LYS A 361 -6.14 0.03 -31.50
CA LYS A 361 -7.03 -0.81 -32.35
C LYS A 361 -6.56 -2.27 -32.45
N SER A 362 -5.26 -2.54 -32.28
CA SER A 362 -4.75 -3.91 -32.27
C SER A 362 -4.98 -4.67 -30.95
N ILE A 363 -5.34 -3.99 -29.86
CA ILE A 363 -5.64 -4.65 -28.59
C ILE A 363 -7.03 -5.30 -28.69
N THR A 364 -7.06 -6.62 -28.65
CA THR A 364 -8.28 -7.43 -28.71
C THR A 364 -8.38 -8.31 -27.47
N ILE A 365 -9.59 -8.78 -27.14
CA ILE A 365 -9.79 -9.72 -26.03
C ILE A 365 -8.89 -10.95 -26.19
N ASN A 366 -8.83 -11.54 -27.39
CA ASN A 366 -7.94 -12.70 -27.65
C ASN A 366 -6.47 -12.34 -27.48
N GLY A 367 -6.05 -11.14 -27.89
CA GLY A 367 -4.68 -10.66 -27.67
C GLY A 367 -4.34 -10.57 -26.18
N LEU A 368 -5.24 -10.01 -25.36
CA LEU A 368 -5.09 -9.93 -23.90
C LEU A 368 -5.03 -11.32 -23.26
N LEU A 369 -5.87 -12.26 -23.71
CA LEU A 369 -5.83 -13.65 -23.23
C LEU A 369 -4.49 -14.33 -23.55
N THR A 370 -3.96 -14.13 -24.75
CA THR A 370 -2.63 -14.65 -25.13
C THR A 370 -1.52 -14.02 -24.28
N GLN A 371 -1.54 -12.70 -24.07
CA GLN A 371 -0.58 -12.02 -23.20
C GLN A 371 -0.63 -12.58 -21.77
N ALA A 372 -1.83 -12.79 -21.21
CA ALA A 372 -2.02 -13.33 -19.88
C ALA A 372 -1.45 -14.75 -19.73
N ARG A 373 -1.70 -15.64 -20.71
CA ARG A 373 -1.14 -17.00 -20.73
C ARG A 373 0.38 -17.02 -20.83
N ASN A 374 0.95 -16.15 -21.66
CA ASN A 374 2.40 -16.01 -21.78
C ASN A 374 3.02 -15.54 -20.46
N CYS A 375 2.40 -14.57 -19.79
CA CYS A 375 2.82 -14.12 -18.46
C CYS A 375 2.74 -15.27 -17.43
N GLU A 376 1.66 -16.04 -17.42
CA GLU A 376 1.48 -17.18 -16.50
C GLU A 376 2.60 -18.20 -16.68
N ALA A 377 2.90 -18.59 -17.92
CA ALA A 377 3.94 -19.57 -18.23
C ALA A 377 5.33 -19.06 -17.84
N SER A 378 5.65 -17.82 -18.21
CA SER A 378 6.91 -17.13 -17.88
C SER A 378 7.13 -17.06 -16.36
N PHE A 379 6.11 -16.65 -15.61
CA PHE A 379 6.21 -16.53 -14.15
C PHE A 379 6.24 -17.87 -13.43
N SER A 380 5.52 -18.87 -13.92
CA SER A 380 5.53 -20.21 -13.34
C SER A 380 6.91 -20.87 -13.44
N LEU A 381 7.58 -20.72 -14.59
CA LEU A 381 8.94 -21.23 -14.79
C LEU A 381 9.93 -20.55 -13.85
N ARG A 382 9.96 -19.20 -13.85
CA ARG A 382 10.87 -18.43 -12.98
C ARG A 382 10.65 -18.69 -11.50
N LEU A 383 9.39 -18.91 -11.08
CA LEU A 383 9.09 -19.24 -9.69
C LEU A 383 9.63 -20.62 -9.32
N ALA A 384 9.50 -21.60 -10.22
CA ALA A 384 10.04 -22.94 -9.99
C ALA A 384 11.57 -22.91 -9.87
N ASP A 385 12.26 -22.17 -10.74
CA ASP A 385 13.71 -22.01 -10.70
C ASP A 385 14.17 -21.41 -9.35
N LEU A 386 13.54 -20.31 -8.91
CA LEU A 386 13.85 -19.69 -7.63
C LEU A 386 13.62 -20.62 -6.43
N LEU A 387 12.55 -21.42 -6.45
CA LEU A 387 12.24 -22.35 -5.36
C LEU A 387 13.25 -23.50 -5.27
N ILE A 388 13.94 -23.86 -6.37
CA ILE A 388 15.02 -24.87 -6.37
C ILE A 388 16.30 -24.27 -5.78
N GLU A 389 16.61 -23.02 -6.11
CA GLU A 389 17.82 -22.31 -5.66
C GLU A 389 17.81 -21.98 -4.15
N ASP A 390 16.63 -21.85 -3.54
CA ASP A 390 16.39 -21.35 -2.17
C ASP A 390 16.70 -22.36 -1.04
N SER A 391 17.56 -23.35 -1.28
CA SER A 391 17.76 -24.50 -0.37
C SER A 391 18.77 -24.27 0.77
N ALA A 392 19.48 -23.15 0.78
CA ALA A 392 20.34 -22.72 1.89
C ALA A 392 20.52 -21.20 1.86
N SER A 393 19.99 -20.47 2.84
CA SER A 393 19.97 -18.99 2.73
C SER A 393 20.49 -18.30 3.98
N SER A 394 21.57 -17.52 3.82
CA SER A 394 21.93 -16.45 4.76
C SER A 394 20.77 -15.43 4.87
N PRO A 395 20.73 -14.59 5.91
CA PRO A 395 19.76 -13.49 6.00
C PRO A 395 19.72 -12.62 4.74
N TYR A 396 20.87 -12.40 4.10
CA TYR A 396 20.97 -11.63 2.86
C TYR A 396 20.33 -12.35 1.66
N THR A 397 20.60 -13.65 1.47
CA THR A 397 19.95 -14.44 0.40
C THR A 397 18.43 -14.40 0.55
N LYS A 398 17.90 -14.54 1.79
CA LYS A 398 16.45 -14.40 2.04
C LYS A 398 15.95 -13.02 1.62
N LYS A 399 16.64 -11.94 2.03
CA LYS A 399 16.27 -10.56 1.69
C LYS A 399 16.23 -10.30 0.18
N ARG A 400 17.06 -11.00 -0.61
CA ARG A 400 17.05 -10.95 -2.09
C ARG A 400 15.94 -11.78 -2.72
N THR A 401 15.71 -12.99 -2.23
CA THR A 401 14.82 -13.97 -2.86
C THR A 401 13.35 -13.72 -2.52
N THR A 402 13.03 -13.36 -1.28
CA THR A 402 11.63 -13.13 -0.83
C THR A 402 10.87 -12.13 -1.71
N PRO A 403 11.41 -10.94 -2.06
CA PRO A 403 10.71 -10.02 -2.95
C PRO A 403 10.41 -10.61 -4.33
N LYS A 404 11.33 -11.41 -4.89
CA LYS A 404 11.14 -12.07 -6.19
C LYS A 404 10.06 -13.15 -6.12
N LEU A 405 10.07 -13.97 -5.07
CA LEU A 405 9.02 -14.95 -4.82
C LEU A 405 7.65 -14.28 -4.68
N ARG A 406 7.53 -13.24 -3.85
CA ARG A 406 6.29 -12.45 -3.68
C ARG A 406 5.84 -11.82 -4.99
N TYR A 407 6.78 -11.29 -5.77
CA TYR A 407 6.50 -10.70 -7.07
C TYR A 407 5.81 -11.70 -8.02
N LEU A 408 6.40 -12.89 -8.17
CA LEU A 408 5.93 -13.91 -9.12
C LEU A 408 4.65 -14.58 -8.62
N SER A 409 4.66 -15.08 -7.39
CA SER A 409 3.52 -15.77 -6.77
C SER A 409 2.28 -14.87 -6.66
N GLY A 410 2.48 -13.60 -6.27
CA GLY A 410 1.40 -12.61 -6.22
C GLY A 410 0.72 -12.37 -7.57
N ARG A 411 1.47 -12.45 -8.68
CA ARG A 411 0.91 -12.29 -10.04
C ARG A 411 0.25 -13.58 -10.53
N LEU A 412 0.79 -14.73 -10.17
CA LEU A 412 0.16 -16.02 -10.47
C LEU A 412 -1.21 -16.18 -9.81
N LEU A 413 -1.47 -15.54 -8.65
CA LEU A 413 -2.82 -15.44 -8.08
C LEU A 413 -3.86 -14.87 -9.08
N TYR A 414 -3.46 -13.97 -9.98
CA TYR A 414 -4.34 -13.39 -10.99
C TYR A 414 -4.42 -14.19 -12.28
N LEU A 415 -3.46 -15.07 -12.55
CA LEU A 415 -3.28 -15.70 -13.86
C LEU A 415 -3.52 -17.20 -13.86
N SER A 416 -3.34 -17.87 -12.72
CA SER A 416 -3.33 -19.34 -12.65
C SER A 416 -4.66 -19.98 -12.29
N SER A 417 -4.87 -21.20 -12.79
CA SER A 417 -6.03 -22.02 -12.40
C SER A 417 -6.04 -22.35 -10.89
N ARG A 418 -7.22 -22.60 -10.32
CA ARG A 418 -7.35 -23.00 -8.90
C ARG A 418 -6.50 -24.23 -8.54
N LYS A 419 -6.42 -25.22 -9.43
CA LYS A 419 -5.57 -26.41 -9.25
C LYS A 419 -4.09 -26.04 -9.09
N ASN A 420 -3.61 -25.12 -9.94
CA ASN A 420 -2.22 -24.66 -9.86
C ASN A 420 -2.00 -23.82 -8.60
N LEU A 421 -2.95 -22.97 -8.21
CA LEU A 421 -2.88 -22.19 -6.97
C LEU A 421 -2.81 -23.09 -5.74
N ALA A 422 -3.64 -24.14 -5.64
CA ALA A 422 -3.57 -25.11 -4.54
C ALA A 422 -2.19 -25.76 -4.44
N ARG A 423 -1.61 -26.18 -5.57
CA ARG A 423 -0.27 -26.77 -5.61
C ARG A 423 0.81 -25.77 -5.19
N LEU A 424 0.76 -24.53 -5.70
CA LEU A 424 1.74 -23.50 -5.37
C LEU A 424 1.64 -23.06 -3.91
N GLY A 425 0.41 -22.91 -3.40
CA GLY A 425 0.16 -22.60 -2.00
C GLY A 425 0.77 -23.64 -1.06
N ALA A 426 0.59 -24.93 -1.37
CA ALA A 426 1.18 -26.02 -0.59
C ALA A 426 2.73 -26.03 -0.60
N ILE A 427 3.37 -25.52 -1.66
CA ILE A 427 4.84 -25.40 -1.72
C ILE A 427 5.31 -24.19 -0.91
N LEU A 428 4.56 -23.09 -0.95
CA LEU A 428 4.95 -21.83 -0.32
C LEU A 428 4.62 -21.75 1.17
N ILE A 429 3.74 -22.63 1.68
CA ILE A 429 3.24 -22.56 3.07
C ILE A 429 4.33 -22.75 4.11
N ASP A 430 5.36 -23.54 3.80
CA ASP A 430 6.48 -23.85 4.70
C ASP A 430 7.47 -22.67 4.85
N ARG A 431 7.20 -21.56 4.16
CA ARG A 431 8.01 -20.33 4.22
C ARG A 431 7.25 -19.24 4.97
N PRO A 432 7.68 -18.83 6.19
CA PRO A 432 6.99 -17.81 6.98
C PRO A 432 6.76 -16.49 6.22
N ASP A 433 7.76 -16.06 5.44
CA ASP A 433 7.72 -14.86 4.62
C ASP A 433 6.77 -14.94 3.41
N MET A 434 6.30 -16.14 3.07
CA MET A 434 5.35 -16.39 1.99
C MET A 434 3.97 -16.84 2.49
N TYR A 435 3.80 -16.99 3.81
CA TYR A 435 2.60 -17.54 4.43
C TYR A 435 1.31 -16.81 4.00
N LEU A 436 1.34 -15.47 3.93
CA LEU A 436 0.22 -14.67 3.43
C LEU A 436 -0.19 -15.04 2.01
N VAL A 437 0.79 -15.19 1.11
CA VAL A 437 0.53 -15.56 -0.28
C VAL A 437 -0.01 -16.98 -0.35
N ALA A 438 0.61 -17.91 0.37
CA ALA A 438 0.23 -19.31 0.41
C ALA A 438 -1.22 -19.48 0.86
N LYS A 439 -1.61 -18.85 1.99
CA LYS A 439 -2.99 -18.88 2.49
C LYS A 439 -3.99 -18.17 1.57
N THR A 440 -3.57 -17.10 0.89
CA THR A 440 -4.42 -16.48 -0.15
C THR A 440 -4.63 -17.42 -1.34
N MET A 441 -3.59 -18.14 -1.77
CA MET A 441 -3.68 -19.15 -2.84
C MET A 441 -4.60 -20.30 -2.44
N GLU A 442 -4.46 -20.80 -1.21
CA GLU A 442 -5.30 -21.84 -0.63
C GLU A 442 -6.77 -21.39 -0.60
N ALA A 443 -7.07 -20.22 -0.02
CA ALA A 443 -8.43 -19.70 0.10
C ALA A 443 -9.11 -19.49 -1.26
N VAL A 444 -8.39 -18.94 -2.25
CA VAL A 444 -8.93 -18.76 -3.61
C VAL A 444 -9.15 -20.10 -4.31
N ALA A 445 -8.27 -21.08 -4.09
CA ALA A 445 -8.38 -22.39 -4.72
C ALA A 445 -9.51 -23.24 -4.12
N SER A 446 -9.66 -23.24 -2.79
CA SER A 446 -10.63 -24.06 -2.05
C SER A 446 -11.97 -23.37 -1.81
N ARG A 447 -12.01 -22.04 -1.91
CA ARG A 447 -13.11 -21.18 -1.44
C ARG A 447 -13.38 -21.28 0.07
N GLU A 448 -12.44 -21.80 0.84
CA GLU A 448 -12.48 -21.81 2.31
C GLU A 448 -11.76 -20.55 2.83
N PHE A 449 -12.47 -19.72 3.59
CA PHE A 449 -12.04 -18.36 3.95
C PHE A 449 -11.75 -18.19 5.45
N THR A 450 -11.86 -19.24 6.27
CA THR A 450 -11.73 -19.16 7.73
C THR A 450 -10.37 -18.62 8.17
N ASP A 451 -9.29 -19.13 7.57
CA ASP A 451 -7.93 -18.70 7.91
C ASP A 451 -7.69 -17.25 7.50
N VAL A 452 -8.02 -16.87 6.27
CA VAL A 452 -7.77 -15.50 5.78
C VAL A 452 -8.57 -14.45 6.58
N LEU A 453 -9.77 -14.80 7.07
CA LEU A 453 -10.55 -13.96 7.97
C LEU A 453 -9.83 -13.73 9.30
N SER A 454 -9.23 -14.79 9.85
CA SER A 454 -8.49 -14.77 11.12
C SER A 454 -7.12 -14.08 10.99
N MET A 455 -6.55 -14.07 9.79
CA MET A 455 -5.31 -13.35 9.49
C MET A 455 -5.50 -11.83 9.45
N GLY A 456 -6.69 -11.34 9.10
CA GLY A 456 -7.07 -9.93 9.16
C GLY A 456 -7.39 -9.28 7.82
N VAL A 457 -7.54 -7.96 7.84
CA VAL A 457 -8.18 -7.22 6.73
C VAL A 457 -7.36 -7.28 5.44
N ASN A 458 -6.05 -7.13 5.50
CA ASN A 458 -5.20 -7.18 4.30
C ASN A 458 -5.25 -8.55 3.60
N ALA A 459 -5.26 -9.65 4.36
CA ALA A 459 -5.38 -11.00 3.83
C ALA A 459 -6.77 -11.23 3.23
N THR A 460 -7.82 -10.86 3.96
CA THR A 460 -9.21 -11.02 3.52
C THR A 460 -9.50 -10.20 2.27
N HIS A 461 -9.06 -8.94 2.23
CA HIS A 461 -9.23 -8.06 1.08
C HIS A 461 -8.52 -8.59 -0.16
N SER A 462 -7.30 -9.12 0.03
CA SER A 462 -6.52 -9.76 -1.04
C SER A 462 -7.27 -10.96 -1.65
N ALA A 463 -7.84 -11.84 -0.82
CA ALA A 463 -8.59 -12.99 -1.29
C ALA A 463 -9.95 -12.60 -1.89
N ALA A 464 -10.66 -11.64 -1.28
CA ALA A 464 -11.99 -11.19 -1.68
C ALA A 464 -12.00 -10.60 -3.10
N GLN A 465 -11.04 -9.74 -3.44
CA GLN A 465 -10.92 -9.18 -4.79
C GLN A 465 -10.77 -10.28 -5.85
N LEU A 466 -9.95 -11.31 -5.55
CA LEU A 466 -9.67 -12.41 -6.47
C LEU A 466 -10.90 -13.28 -6.71
N VAL A 467 -11.61 -13.71 -5.66
CA VAL A 467 -12.80 -14.56 -5.82
C VAL A 467 -13.96 -13.81 -6.46
N ARG A 468 -14.11 -12.50 -6.16
CA ARG A 468 -15.08 -11.63 -6.84
C ARG A 468 -14.84 -11.59 -8.35
N ALA A 469 -13.58 -11.51 -8.77
CA ALA A 469 -13.24 -11.51 -10.19
C ALA A 469 -13.58 -12.85 -10.89
N GLU A 470 -13.60 -13.97 -10.16
CA GLU A 470 -14.02 -15.28 -10.72
C GLU A 470 -15.54 -15.42 -10.89
N GLY A 471 -16.35 -14.59 -10.22
CA GLY A 471 -17.81 -14.62 -10.27
C GLY A 471 -18.46 -14.79 -8.89
N ASN A 472 -19.77 -15.07 -8.89
CA ASN A 472 -20.62 -14.97 -7.68
C ASN A 472 -20.77 -16.29 -6.90
N GLU A 473 -19.87 -17.25 -7.07
CA GLU A 473 -19.95 -18.48 -6.27
C GLU A 473 -19.49 -18.20 -4.84
N PRO A 474 -20.27 -18.62 -3.83
CA PRO A 474 -20.02 -18.25 -2.44
C PRO A 474 -18.73 -18.86 -1.89
N VAL A 475 -18.18 -18.21 -0.86
CA VAL A 475 -17.10 -18.75 -0.04
C VAL A 475 -17.67 -19.46 1.17
N ARG A 476 -16.92 -20.43 1.68
CA ARG A 476 -17.21 -21.14 2.92
C ARG A 476 -16.39 -20.57 4.06
N ILE A 477 -17.01 -20.45 5.22
CA ILE A 477 -16.43 -20.09 6.50
C ILE A 477 -16.87 -21.14 7.51
N ASP A 478 -15.96 -21.62 8.33
CA ASP A 478 -16.24 -22.53 9.44
C ASP A 478 -17.11 -21.80 10.48
N ASN A 479 -18.17 -22.47 10.93
CA ASN A 479 -19.06 -21.98 11.97
C ASN A 479 -18.34 -21.83 13.33
N ASN A 480 -17.20 -22.50 13.52
CA ASN A 480 -16.37 -22.38 14.72
C ASN A 480 -15.46 -21.15 14.73
N LEU A 481 -15.48 -20.31 13.68
CA LEU A 481 -14.73 -19.05 13.66
C LEU A 481 -15.11 -18.20 14.88
N VAL A 482 -14.13 -17.89 15.71
CA VAL A 482 -14.31 -17.06 16.90
C VAL A 482 -14.53 -15.61 16.47
N LEU A 483 -15.68 -15.05 16.82
CA LEU A 483 -15.97 -13.65 16.54
C LEU A 483 -15.13 -12.75 17.46
N CYS A 484 -14.14 -12.08 16.88
CA CYS A 484 -13.28 -11.08 17.49
C CYS A 484 -13.17 -9.86 16.56
N PRO A 485 -12.56 -8.73 16.99
CA PRO A 485 -12.42 -7.54 16.15
C PRO A 485 -11.77 -7.81 14.79
N VAL A 486 -10.82 -8.75 14.71
CA VAL A 486 -10.17 -9.16 13.46
C VAL A 486 -11.20 -9.81 12.52
N ALA A 487 -11.93 -10.83 13.00
CA ALA A 487 -12.93 -11.54 12.21
C ALA A 487 -14.09 -10.62 11.78
N GLU A 488 -14.54 -9.71 12.65
CA GLU A 488 -15.56 -8.72 12.35
C GLU A 488 -15.15 -7.81 11.18
N GLN A 489 -13.93 -7.24 11.24
CA GLN A 489 -13.42 -6.38 10.17
C GLN A 489 -13.25 -7.14 8.86
N SER A 490 -12.77 -8.38 8.91
CA SER A 490 -12.63 -9.25 7.75
C SER A 490 -14.00 -9.58 7.12
N LEU A 491 -15.04 -9.85 7.91
CA LEU A 491 -16.39 -10.06 7.41
C LEU A 491 -16.95 -8.80 6.74
N ALA A 492 -16.73 -7.62 7.33
CA ALA A 492 -17.12 -6.34 6.73
C ALA A 492 -16.44 -6.12 5.35
N VAL A 493 -15.19 -6.59 5.19
CA VAL A 493 -14.48 -6.54 3.90
C VAL A 493 -15.14 -7.45 2.86
N LEU A 494 -15.62 -8.64 3.24
CA LEU A 494 -16.36 -9.52 2.33
C LEU A 494 -17.66 -8.86 1.87
N GLU A 495 -18.42 -8.28 2.79
CA GLU A 495 -19.67 -7.56 2.50
C GLU A 495 -19.44 -6.39 1.53
N ILE A 496 -18.44 -5.54 1.79
CA ILE A 496 -18.07 -4.44 0.89
C ILE A 496 -17.69 -4.94 -0.51
N ASN A 497 -17.00 -6.08 -0.60
CA ASN A 497 -16.66 -6.69 -1.88
C ASN A 497 -17.83 -7.44 -2.54
N GLY A 498 -18.95 -7.61 -1.85
CA GLY A 498 -20.10 -8.37 -2.34
C GLY A 498 -19.84 -9.87 -2.44
N VAL A 499 -18.92 -10.41 -1.63
CA VAL A 499 -18.59 -11.84 -1.61
C VAL A 499 -19.57 -12.57 -0.70
N GLN A 500 -20.40 -13.43 -1.29
CA GLN A 500 -21.38 -14.22 -0.55
C GLN A 500 -20.70 -15.27 0.34
N HIS A 501 -21.19 -15.47 1.56
CA HIS A 501 -20.67 -16.46 2.51
C HIS A 501 -21.76 -17.07 3.40
N ASN A 502 -21.44 -18.18 4.07
CA ASN A 502 -22.35 -18.92 4.95
C ASN A 502 -22.28 -18.51 6.44
N TYR A 503 -21.42 -17.56 6.81
CA TYR A 503 -21.32 -17.12 8.21
C TYR A 503 -22.53 -16.27 8.63
N GLY A 504 -22.95 -16.41 9.89
CA GLY A 504 -24.16 -15.78 10.43
C GLY A 504 -24.10 -14.25 10.43
N THR A 505 -25.27 -13.60 10.45
CA THR A 505 -25.37 -12.14 10.51
C THR A 505 -24.84 -11.60 11.84
N ILE A 506 -24.00 -10.58 11.75
CA ILE A 506 -23.41 -9.88 12.89
C ILE A 506 -23.97 -8.45 12.93
N LYS A 507 -24.35 -7.99 14.12
CA LYS A 507 -24.85 -6.63 14.32
C LYS A 507 -23.82 -5.77 15.07
N THR A 508 -22.87 -5.25 14.33
CA THR A 508 -21.91 -4.23 14.81
C THR A 508 -21.96 -3.00 13.90
N GLU A 509 -21.45 -1.86 14.37
CA GLU A 509 -21.45 -0.62 13.58
C GLU A 509 -20.71 -0.80 12.24
N LEU A 510 -19.60 -1.53 12.22
CA LEU A 510 -18.82 -1.76 11.01
C LEU A 510 -19.54 -2.68 10.02
N MET A 511 -20.21 -3.73 10.52
CA MET A 511 -21.03 -4.61 9.68
C MET A 511 -22.28 -3.90 9.14
N GLN A 512 -22.91 -3.06 9.95
CA GLN A 512 -24.00 -2.18 9.52
C GLN A 512 -23.51 -1.24 8.42
N LEU A 513 -22.33 -0.63 8.61
CA LEU A 513 -21.69 0.22 7.60
C LEU A 513 -21.44 -0.54 6.30
N ALA A 514 -20.84 -1.73 6.36
CA ALA A 514 -20.49 -2.54 5.20
C ALA A 514 -21.73 -3.03 4.42
N SER A 515 -22.78 -3.43 5.13
CA SER A 515 -24.06 -3.90 4.57
C SER A 515 -25.02 -2.76 4.23
N ALA A 516 -24.66 -1.50 4.53
CA ALA A 516 -25.51 -0.32 4.40
C ALA A 516 -26.86 -0.43 5.15
N THR A 517 -26.87 -1.08 6.32
CA THR A 517 -28.04 -1.21 7.18
C THR A 517 -28.00 -0.21 8.34
N ASP A 518 -29.15 0.27 8.81
CA ASP A 518 -29.27 1.19 9.95
C ASP A 518 -28.41 2.49 9.84
N MET A 519 -28.16 3.00 8.62
CA MET A 519 -27.31 4.19 8.38
C MET A 519 -27.67 5.41 9.22
N LYS A 520 -28.96 5.62 9.47
CA LYS A 520 -29.45 6.74 10.28
C LYS A 520 -28.90 6.74 11.71
N ASP A 521 -28.69 5.55 12.28
CA ASP A 521 -28.11 5.41 13.62
C ASP A 521 -26.59 5.57 13.56
N LEU A 522 -25.94 5.05 12.53
CA LEU A 522 -24.49 5.22 12.31
C LEU A 522 -24.09 6.68 12.09
N MET A 523 -24.96 7.53 11.51
CA MET A 523 -24.76 8.98 11.43
C MET A 523 -24.62 9.67 12.81
N LYS A 524 -24.91 8.95 13.90
CA LYS A 524 -24.73 9.41 15.29
C LYS A 524 -23.65 8.62 16.04
N SER A 525 -22.90 7.76 15.36
CA SER A 525 -21.83 6.97 15.97
C SER A 525 -20.83 7.88 16.69
N LYS A 526 -20.29 7.37 17.80
CA LYS A 526 -19.17 8.01 18.51
C LYS A 526 -17.85 7.82 17.77
N ASN A 527 -17.76 6.80 16.92
CA ASN A 527 -16.61 6.59 16.06
C ASN A 527 -16.68 7.58 14.89
N GLY A 528 -15.72 8.52 14.83
CA GLY A 528 -15.71 9.59 13.84
C GLY A 528 -15.63 9.07 12.40
N PHE A 529 -14.88 7.99 12.17
CA PHE A 529 -14.78 7.33 10.86
C PHE A 529 -16.14 6.77 10.42
N VAL A 530 -16.78 5.96 11.27
CA VAL A 530 -18.09 5.35 10.96
C VAL A 530 -19.13 6.42 10.72
N ARG A 531 -19.16 7.45 11.58
CA ARG A 531 -20.10 8.55 11.47
C ARG A 531 -19.96 9.31 10.16
N GLU A 532 -18.74 9.72 9.80
CA GLU A 532 -18.51 10.46 8.57
C GLU A 532 -18.86 9.61 7.34
N PHE A 533 -18.43 8.35 7.30
CA PHE A 533 -18.77 7.46 6.19
C PHE A 533 -20.29 7.26 6.10
N ALA A 534 -21.00 6.99 7.20
CA ALA A 534 -22.46 6.88 7.18
C ALA A 534 -23.16 8.16 6.67
N CYS A 535 -22.67 9.34 7.07
CA CYS A 535 -23.18 10.63 6.58
C CYS A 535 -22.98 10.80 5.06
N LEU A 536 -21.83 10.39 4.53
CA LEU A 536 -21.51 10.46 3.10
C LEU A 536 -22.26 9.42 2.28
N HIS A 537 -22.47 8.24 2.86
CA HIS A 537 -23.31 7.21 2.27
C HIS A 537 -24.75 7.71 2.12
N GLY A 538 -25.29 8.34 3.16
CA GLY A 538 -26.67 8.80 3.19
C GLY A 538 -27.67 7.67 3.46
N LEU A 539 -28.93 7.89 3.09
CA LEU A 539 -30.03 6.92 3.27
C LEU A 539 -30.43 6.22 1.95
N SER A 540 -29.63 6.35 0.90
CA SER A 540 -29.86 5.67 -0.38
C SER A 540 -29.46 4.19 -0.32
N GLU A 541 -29.74 3.46 -1.40
CA GLU A 541 -29.19 2.12 -1.58
C GLU A 541 -27.65 2.12 -1.55
N ALA A 542 -27.08 0.97 -1.16
CA ALA A 542 -25.65 0.76 -1.08
C ALA A 542 -24.99 0.87 -2.46
N ARG A 543 -23.87 1.60 -2.53
CA ARG A 543 -23.10 1.80 -3.78
C ARG A 543 -21.69 1.23 -3.70
N HIS A 544 -21.41 0.38 -2.70
CA HIS A 544 -20.08 -0.15 -2.41
C HIS A 544 -19.48 -0.86 -3.62
N GLN A 545 -20.16 -1.88 -4.14
CA GLN A 545 -19.65 -2.70 -5.22
C GLN A 545 -19.56 -1.89 -6.52
N SER A 546 -20.54 -1.04 -6.83
CA SER A 546 -20.51 -0.17 -8.01
C SER A 546 -19.36 0.83 -7.98
N LEU A 547 -19.02 1.38 -6.81
CA LEU A 547 -17.86 2.26 -6.66
C LEU A 547 -16.55 1.47 -6.86
N LEU A 548 -16.43 0.27 -6.30
CA LEU A 548 -15.25 -0.59 -6.52
C LEU A 548 -15.09 -1.05 -7.99
N ASP A 549 -16.20 -1.20 -8.72
CA ASP A 549 -16.24 -1.64 -10.11
C ASP A 549 -16.10 -0.52 -11.14
N SER A 550 -15.99 0.74 -10.71
CA SER A 550 -15.91 1.91 -11.57
C SER A 550 -14.67 2.75 -11.27
N GLY A 551 -14.10 3.37 -12.30
CA GLY A 551 -13.02 4.35 -12.15
C GLY A 551 -13.59 5.75 -11.90
N PHE A 552 -13.09 6.44 -10.89
CA PHE A 552 -13.37 7.84 -10.59
C PHE A 552 -12.75 8.78 -11.64
N ASP A 553 -11.48 8.54 -12.00
CA ASP A 553 -10.72 9.30 -12.98
C ASP A 553 -9.88 8.34 -13.82
N ARG A 554 -9.51 8.73 -15.05
CA ARG A 554 -8.61 7.93 -15.89
C ARG A 554 -7.22 7.74 -15.27
N ASP A 555 -6.80 8.71 -14.47
CA ASP A 555 -5.51 8.75 -13.80
C ASP A 555 -5.59 7.95 -12.48
N GLU A 556 -6.78 7.42 -12.13
CA GLU A 556 -6.91 6.39 -11.11
C GLU A 556 -6.27 5.08 -11.61
N GLU A 557 -5.45 4.48 -10.76
CA GLU A 557 -4.75 3.26 -11.10
C GLU A 557 -5.58 2.01 -10.89
N LEU A 558 -5.32 0.98 -11.71
CA LEU A 558 -5.91 -0.34 -11.50
C LEU A 558 -5.25 -0.97 -10.27
N ALA A 559 -5.99 -1.06 -9.16
CA ALA A 559 -5.49 -1.73 -7.96
C ALA A 559 -5.57 -3.24 -8.07
N MET A 560 -4.43 -3.86 -7.77
CA MET A 560 -4.25 -5.30 -7.59
C MET A 560 -3.92 -5.53 -6.13
N ASP A 561 -4.94 -5.76 -5.32
CA ASP A 561 -4.88 -5.62 -3.86
C ASP A 561 -3.83 -6.54 -3.24
N VAL A 562 -3.76 -7.81 -3.69
CA VAL A 562 -2.70 -8.74 -3.28
C VAL A 562 -1.29 -8.18 -3.55
N LEU A 563 -1.05 -7.63 -4.74
CA LEU A 563 0.29 -7.12 -5.10
C LEU A 563 0.66 -5.92 -4.21
N ASN A 564 -0.32 -5.07 -3.94
CA ASN A 564 -0.12 -3.91 -3.09
C ASN A 564 0.17 -4.30 -1.63
N GLN A 565 -0.50 -5.34 -1.11
CA GLN A 565 -0.24 -5.84 0.25
C GLN A 565 1.14 -6.49 0.36
N LEU A 566 1.57 -7.25 -0.67
CA LEU A 566 2.90 -7.90 -0.67
C LEU A 566 4.06 -6.91 -0.79
N GLN A 567 3.86 -5.78 -1.47
CA GLN A 567 4.85 -4.70 -1.51
C GLN A 567 5.02 -4.04 -0.13
N ARG A 568 3.96 -3.95 0.67
CA ARG A 568 3.95 -3.30 1.98
C ARG A 568 4.42 -4.21 3.11
N SER A 569 4.06 -5.49 3.08
CA SER A 569 4.53 -6.49 4.05
C SER A 569 6.04 -6.78 3.95
N SER A 570 6.71 -6.23 2.95
CA SER A 570 8.16 -6.37 2.79
C SER A 570 8.95 -5.38 3.64
N HIS A 571 8.36 -4.25 4.06
CA HIS A 571 9.13 -3.12 4.60
C HIS A 571 8.31 -2.17 5.51
N CYS A 572 7.26 -2.69 6.15
CA CYS A 572 6.53 -1.99 7.21
C CYS A 572 6.53 -2.83 8.47
#